data_AF-A0A1X3G6R6-F1
#
_entry.id   AF-A0A1X3G6R6-F1
#
_cell.length_a   1.000
_cell.length_b   1.000
_cell.length_c   1.000
_cell.angle_alpha   90.00
_cell.angle_beta   90.00
_cell.angle_gamma   90.00
#
_symmetry.space_group_name_H-M   'P 1'
#
loop_
_entity.id
_entity.type
_entity.pdbx_description
1 polymer ?
#
loop_
_entity_poly.entity_id
_entity_poly.type
_entity_poly.pdbx_seq_one_letter_code
_entity_poly.pdbx_strand_id
1 'polypeptide(L)'
;MSFRKSIYEPLHQRLLSARGQIVRLTFTEMDEILGRKLPASAHKFTAWWSNESFMKAGHTQAWAWMNAGFRAHASIKNHAVEFRRA
;
A
#
# COMPACT_ATOMS: atom_id res chain seq x y z
N MET A 1 10.91 -16.02 -16.48
CA MET A 1 9.57 -15.97 -15.87
C MET A 1 9.08 -14.54 -15.82
N SER A 2 8.08 -14.17 -16.64
CA SER A 2 7.40 -12.87 -16.49
C SER A 2 6.44 -12.96 -15.31
N PHE A 3 6.86 -12.46 -14.15
CA PHE A 3 5.93 -12.20 -13.05
C PHE A 3 4.91 -11.18 -13.54
N ARG A 4 3.60 -11.50 -13.44
CA ARG A 4 2.55 -10.49 -13.62
C ARG A 4 2.87 -9.34 -12.67
N LYS A 5 3.25 -8.18 -13.20
CA LYS A 5 3.53 -6.99 -12.42
C LYS A 5 2.27 -6.64 -11.63
N SER A 6 2.36 -6.65 -10.30
CA SER A 6 1.23 -6.28 -9.43
C SER A 6 0.82 -4.85 -9.76
N ILE A 7 -0.48 -4.56 -9.72
CA ILE A 7 -0.96 -3.17 -9.85
C ILE A 7 -0.41 -2.27 -8.74
N TYR A 8 0.09 -2.84 -7.66
CA TYR A 8 0.71 -2.12 -6.53
C TYR A 8 2.25 -2.02 -6.62
N GLU A 9 2.87 -2.49 -7.70
CA GLU A 9 4.32 -2.35 -7.92
C GLU A 9 4.81 -0.89 -7.83
N PRO A 10 4.13 0.12 -8.41
CA PRO A 10 4.57 1.51 -8.28
C PRO A 10 4.64 1.98 -6.81
N LEU A 11 3.68 1.55 -5.99
CA LEU A 11 3.66 1.86 -4.56
C LEU A 11 4.84 1.19 -3.84
N HIS A 12 5.13 -0.07 -4.18
CA HIS A 12 6.30 -0.79 -3.64
C HIS A 12 7.61 -0.04 -3.94
N GLN A 13 7.83 0.37 -5.19
CA GLN A 13 9.02 1.13 -5.59
C GLN A 13 9.13 2.48 -4.87
N ARG A 14 8.00 3.17 -4.69
CA ARG A 14 7.94 4.45 -3.97
C ARG A 14 8.34 4.30 -2.50
N LEU A 15 7.94 3.21 -1.85
CA LEU A 15 8.28 2.90 -0.47
C LEU A 15 9.72 2.41 -0.32
N LEU A 16 10.20 1.55 -1.21
CA LEU A 16 11.61 1.11 -1.25
C LEU A 16 12.57 2.29 -1.37
N SER A 17 12.22 3.28 -2.20
CA SER A 17 13.06 4.47 -2.42
C SER A 17 13.00 5.48 -1.27
N ALA A 18 12.08 5.31 -0.30
CA ALA A 18 11.96 6.22 0.83
C ALA A 18 13.04 5.96 1.89
N ARG A 19 13.82 7.00 2.20
CA ARG A 19 14.91 6.95 3.21
C ARG A 19 14.43 7.10 4.66
N GLY A 20 13.18 7.53 4.87
CA GLY A 20 12.60 7.77 6.20
C GLY A 20 12.05 6.51 6.89
N GLN A 21 11.84 6.61 8.20
CA GLN A 21 11.15 5.59 8.99
C GLN A 21 9.63 5.62 8.79
N ILE A 22 9.08 6.76 8.42
CA ILE A 22 7.64 6.97 8.21
C ILE A 22 7.45 7.60 6.83
N VAL A 23 6.53 7.04 6.05
CA VAL A 23 6.04 7.61 4.79
C VAL A 23 4.54 7.76 4.93
N ARG A 24 4.05 9.00 4.85
CA ARG A 24 2.63 9.29 4.85
C ARG A 24 2.18 9.56 3.42
N LEU A 25 1.13 8.87 2.98
CA LEU A 25 0.50 9.08 1.68
C LEU A 25 -1.00 9.24 1.86
N THR A 26 -1.59 10.23 1.20
CA THR A 26 -3.04 10.37 1.06
C THR A 26 -3.58 9.36 0.05
N PHE A 27 -4.89 9.13 0.08
CA PHE A 27 -5.56 8.28 -0.90
C PHE A 27 -5.40 8.83 -2.32
N THR A 28 -5.43 10.15 -2.49
CA THR A 28 -5.20 10.81 -3.78
C THR A 28 -3.77 10.60 -4.29
N GLU A 29 -2.75 10.81 -3.44
CA GLU A 29 -1.35 10.53 -3.84
C GLU A 29 -1.16 9.05 -4.21
N MET A 30 -1.86 8.14 -3.54
CA MET A 30 -1.84 6.73 -3.92
C MET A 30 -2.51 6.49 -5.27
N ASP A 31 -3.63 7.16 -5.56
CA ASP A 31 -4.27 7.07 -6.88
C ASP A 31 -3.31 7.54 -8.00
N GLU A 32 -2.56 8.62 -7.75
CA GLU A 32 -1.55 9.15 -8.67
C GLU A 32 -0.38 8.18 -8.87
N ILE A 33 0.16 7.63 -7.78
CA ILE A 33 1.25 6.63 -7.83
C ILE A 33 0.80 5.38 -8.60
N LEU A 34 -0.43 4.92 -8.39
CA LEU A 34 -0.97 3.73 -9.03
C LEU A 34 -1.46 4.00 -10.46
N GLY A 35 -1.65 5.28 -10.84
CA GLY A 35 -2.27 5.69 -12.11
C GLY A 35 -3.74 5.26 -12.22
N ARG A 36 -4.40 4.98 -11.09
CA ARG A 36 -5.78 4.49 -11.02
C ARG A 36 -6.34 4.71 -9.63
N LYS A 37 -7.67 4.76 -9.54
CA LYS A 37 -8.35 4.84 -8.25
C LYS A 37 -8.19 3.57 -7.42
N LEU A 38 -7.97 3.77 -6.13
CA LEU A 38 -8.06 2.74 -5.11
C LEU A 38 -9.47 2.13 -5.10
N PRO A 39 -9.59 0.83 -4.75
CA PRO A 39 -10.89 0.20 -4.60
C PRO A 39 -11.71 0.88 -3.49
N ALA A 40 -13.03 0.94 -3.64
CA ALA A 40 -13.91 1.52 -2.61
C ALA A 40 -13.69 0.92 -1.21
N SER A 41 -13.29 -0.35 -1.10
CA SER A 41 -12.94 -1.00 0.16
C SER A 41 -11.77 -0.34 0.89
N ALA A 42 -10.76 0.17 0.16
CA ALA A 42 -9.62 0.87 0.74
C ALA A 42 -10.06 2.18 1.43
N HIS A 43 -11.13 2.79 0.94
CA HIS A 43 -11.74 4.00 1.51
C HIS A 43 -12.71 3.70 2.66
N LYS A 44 -13.22 2.48 2.78
CA LYS A 44 -14.27 2.14 3.76
C LYS A 44 -13.72 1.35 4.95
N PHE A 45 -12.70 0.54 4.74
CA PHE A 45 -12.27 -0.44 5.73
C PHE A 45 -10.76 -0.35 5.97
N THR A 46 -10.37 0.00 7.20
CA THR A 46 -8.95 -0.04 7.62
C THR A 46 -8.35 -1.43 7.48
N ALA A 47 -9.14 -2.49 7.64
CA ALA A 47 -8.73 -3.88 7.43
C ALA A 47 -8.22 -4.17 6.01
N TRP A 48 -8.61 -3.37 5.01
CA TRP A 48 -8.04 -3.48 3.65
C TRP A 48 -6.53 -3.18 3.63
N TRP A 49 -6.08 -2.32 4.55
CA TRP A 49 -4.68 -1.94 4.79
C TRP A 49 -3.99 -2.85 5.81
N SER A 50 -4.62 -3.96 6.22
CA SER A 50 -4.02 -4.90 7.15
C SER A 50 -2.73 -5.49 6.56
N ASN A 51 -1.81 -5.82 7.46
CA ASN A 51 -0.54 -6.49 7.14
C ASN A 51 -0.70 -8.02 7.15
N GLU A 52 -1.94 -8.51 7.25
CA GLU A 52 -2.27 -9.93 7.15
C GLU A 52 -2.65 -10.28 5.70
N SER A 53 -2.13 -11.41 5.26
CA SER A 53 -2.36 -12.03 3.94
C SER A 53 -1.39 -11.60 2.83
N PHE A 54 -0.16 -12.13 2.90
CA PHE A 54 0.76 -12.23 1.75
C PHE A 54 0.53 -13.52 0.93
N MET A 55 -0.08 -14.56 1.53
CA MET A 55 -0.13 -15.92 0.95
C MET A 55 -1.47 -16.36 0.35
N LYS A 56 -2.55 -15.58 0.46
CA LYS A 56 -3.81 -15.92 -0.23
C LYS A 56 -3.90 -15.23 -1.58
N ALA A 57 -4.12 -16.02 -2.63
CA ALA A 57 -4.39 -15.55 -3.99
C ALA A 57 -5.47 -14.45 -3.95
N GLY A 58 -5.08 -13.20 -4.23
CA GLY A 58 -6.00 -12.05 -4.25
C GLY A 58 -5.61 -10.87 -3.35
N HIS A 59 -4.73 -11.03 -2.35
CA HIS A 59 -4.32 -9.94 -1.43
C HIS A 59 -3.02 -9.23 -1.85
N THR A 60 -2.97 -8.82 -3.11
CA THR A 60 -1.77 -8.25 -3.76
C THR A 60 -1.34 -6.88 -3.22
N GLN A 61 -2.20 -6.18 -2.48
CA GLN A 61 -1.88 -4.85 -1.93
C GLN A 61 -0.84 -4.90 -0.81
N ALA A 62 -1.01 -5.82 0.16
CA ALA A 62 -0.15 -5.85 1.35
C ALA A 62 1.30 -6.18 1.02
N TRP A 63 1.51 -6.97 -0.04
CA TRP A 63 2.82 -7.24 -0.59
C TRP A 63 3.61 -5.96 -0.87
N ALA A 64 2.99 -4.89 -1.35
CA ALA A 64 3.70 -3.69 -1.78
C ALA A 64 4.40 -2.95 -0.64
N TRP A 65 3.81 -2.88 0.55
CA TRP A 65 4.47 -2.23 1.70
C TRP A 65 5.26 -3.22 2.55
N MET A 66 4.76 -4.44 2.74
CA MET A 66 5.47 -5.45 3.54
C MET A 66 6.80 -5.86 2.90
N ASN A 67 6.82 -6.07 1.58
CA ASN A 67 8.04 -6.42 0.86
C ASN A 67 9.03 -5.23 0.76
N ALA A 68 8.53 -3.99 0.93
CA ALA A 68 9.37 -2.80 1.08
C ALA A 68 9.89 -2.60 2.52
N GLY A 69 9.52 -3.47 3.47
CA GLY A 69 9.90 -3.37 4.88
C GLY A 69 9.05 -2.39 5.70
N PHE A 70 7.80 -2.17 5.29
CA PHE A 70 6.86 -1.27 5.97
C PHE A 70 5.60 -1.99 6.46
N ARG A 71 4.96 -1.41 7.47
CA ARG A 71 3.60 -1.73 7.94
C ARG A 71 2.67 -0.54 7.73
N ALA A 72 1.49 -0.79 7.20
CA ALA A 72 0.50 0.25 6.95
C ALA A 72 -0.35 0.55 8.18
N HIS A 73 -0.62 1.84 8.42
CA HIS A 73 -1.52 2.37 9.44
C HIS A 73 -2.47 3.36 8.77
N ALA A 74 -3.66 2.89 8.40
CA ALA A 74 -4.62 3.70 7.66
C ALA A 74 -5.54 4.49 8.60
N SER A 75 -5.81 5.73 8.22
CA SER A 75 -6.85 6.56 8.81
C SER A 75 -7.87 6.91 7.73
N ILE A 76 -9.01 6.22 7.76
CA ILE A 76 -10.12 6.48 6.83
C ILE A 76 -10.60 7.92 6.98
N LYS A 77 -10.73 8.42 8.22
CA LYS A 77 -11.15 9.81 8.50
C LYS A 77 -10.23 10.84 7.85
N ASN A 78 -8.93 10.59 7.86
CA ASN A 78 -7.93 11.51 7.31
C ASN A 78 -7.60 11.22 5.84
N HIS A 79 -8.26 10.23 5.21
CA HIS A 79 -8.00 9.80 3.84
C HIS A 79 -6.50 9.57 3.58
N ALA A 80 -5.81 8.96 4.54
CA ALA A 80 -4.35 8.81 4.51
C ALA A 80 -3.88 7.53 5.18
N VAL A 81 -2.67 7.11 4.82
CA VAL A 81 -1.98 5.94 5.35
C VAL A 81 -0.57 6.35 5.75
N GLU A 82 -0.19 5.94 6.95
CA GLU A 82 1.19 6.00 7.40
C GLU A 82 1.84 4.62 7.27
N PHE A 83 2.80 4.52 6.37
CA PHE A 83 3.68 3.38 6.25
C PHE A 83 4.86 3.58 7.19
N ARG A 84 5.04 2.68 8.15
CA ARG A 84 6.13 2.73 9.13
C ARG A 84 7.07 1.56 8.91
N ARG A 85 8.38 1.81 8.87
CA ARG A 85 9.38 0.73 8.75
C ARG A 85 9.23 -0.24 9.93
N ALA A 86 9.30 -1.53 9.62
CA ALA A 86 9.19 -2.63 10.58
C ALA A 86 10.52 -3.35 10.76
#